data_AF-A0A942CE06-F1
#
_entry.id   AF-A0A942CE06-F1
#
_cell.length_a   1.000
_cell.length_b   1.000
_cell.length_c   1.000
_cell.angle_alpha   90.00
_cell.angle_beta   90.00
_cell.angle_gamma   90.00
#
_symmetry.space_group_name_H-M   'P 1'
#
loop_
_entity.id
_entity.type
_entity.pdbx_description
1 polymer ?
#
loop_
_entity_poly.entity_id
_entity_poly.type
_entity_poly.pdbx_seq_one_letter_code
_entity_poly.pdbx_strand_id
1 'polypeptide(L)'
;MNAARWIAAGLLAPILAAHAANPPGKKAKSCVLTIEGEVKRGENFRHAGPAGLDFMLEAIPSGWIVRMLDSTAPRGEFDYAGLATPPYISPNPILISTDFAFRAQDAIGWNPRSFQYFRTPAVLKEAIAAYRQYTSAPPNAPTAQSQQGMAKLLQLSARAAPAKLEILDAHLIGGTRNQTAAASLVATHFLSTAHVVEQSPTGPSPLGMITLVRFRVSFPEVDVPCKSSDSLRH
;
A
#
# COMPACT_ATOMS: atom_id res chain seq x y z
N MET A 1 6.24 91.76 -12.40
CA MET A 1 5.91 91.28 -13.76
C MET A 1 7.02 90.34 -14.20
N ASN A 2 6.67 89.07 -14.49
CA ASN A 2 7.20 88.08 -15.47
C ASN A 2 8.69 88.15 -15.88
N ALA A 3 9.48 87.09 -16.11
CA ALA A 3 9.34 85.63 -16.15
C ALA A 3 10.80 85.07 -16.25
N ALA A 4 11.22 84.06 -15.48
CA ALA A 4 11.24 82.61 -15.76
C ALA A 4 11.97 82.12 -17.04
N ARG A 5 12.99 81.26 -16.87
CA ARG A 5 13.47 80.15 -17.76
C ARG A 5 14.64 79.41 -17.08
N TRP A 6 14.43 78.31 -16.34
CA TRP A 6 14.21 76.88 -16.66
C TRP A 6 15.46 76.09 -17.13
N ILE A 7 15.77 75.06 -16.32
CA ILE A 7 16.90 74.12 -16.33
C ILE A 7 16.52 72.86 -17.14
N ALA A 8 17.47 72.30 -17.90
CA ALA A 8 17.36 71.00 -18.55
C ALA A 8 17.72 69.86 -17.58
N ALA A 9 16.87 68.84 -17.46
CA ALA A 9 17.16 67.59 -16.76
C ALA A 9 16.96 66.41 -17.73
N GLY A 10 18.01 65.60 -17.89
CA GLY A 10 18.03 64.40 -18.71
C GLY A 10 17.35 63.22 -18.03
N LEU A 11 16.58 62.46 -18.81
CA LEU A 11 15.89 61.22 -18.40
C LEU A 11 16.83 60.02 -18.59
N LEU A 12 17.07 59.29 -17.49
CA LEU A 12 17.64 57.94 -17.46
C LEU A 12 16.50 56.91 -17.64
N ALA A 13 16.61 56.04 -18.64
CA ALA A 13 15.71 54.91 -18.84
C ALA A 13 16.25 53.64 -18.15
N PRO A 14 15.42 52.84 -17.46
CA PRO A 14 15.87 51.57 -16.88
C PRO A 14 15.80 50.43 -17.91
N ILE A 15 16.87 49.63 -17.96
CA ILE A 15 16.95 48.38 -18.73
C ILE A 15 16.26 47.28 -17.91
N LEU A 16 15.11 46.78 -18.37
CA LEU A 16 14.50 45.57 -17.81
C LEU A 16 15.21 44.32 -18.35
N ALA A 17 15.87 43.57 -17.46
CA ALA A 17 16.36 42.23 -17.74
C ALA A 17 15.20 41.23 -17.65
N ALA A 18 14.76 40.71 -18.80
CA ALA A 18 13.77 39.63 -18.86
C ALA A 18 14.39 38.33 -18.33
N HIS A 19 13.94 37.88 -17.16
CA HIS A 19 14.19 36.52 -16.69
C HIS A 19 13.40 35.55 -17.57
N ALA A 20 14.11 34.74 -18.36
CA ALA A 20 13.51 33.62 -19.07
C ALA A 20 12.94 32.63 -18.05
N ALA A 21 11.62 32.64 -17.89
CA ALA A 21 10.91 31.65 -17.12
C ALA A 21 11.06 30.29 -17.82
N ASN A 22 11.76 29.36 -17.19
CA ASN A 22 11.75 27.97 -17.62
C ASN A 22 10.29 27.46 -17.61
N PRO A 23 9.79 26.88 -18.72
CA PRO A 23 8.45 26.35 -18.74
C PRO A 23 8.33 25.23 -17.69
N PRO A 24 7.19 25.12 -16.98
CA PRO A 24 6.96 24.04 -16.05
C PRO A 24 7.08 22.71 -16.79
N GLY A 25 8.07 21.90 -16.40
CA GLY A 25 8.27 20.58 -16.97
C GLY A 25 6.96 19.79 -16.94
N LYS A 26 6.55 19.26 -18.09
CA LYS A 26 5.37 18.39 -18.21
C LYS A 26 5.51 17.28 -17.17
N LYS A 27 4.62 17.25 -16.16
CA LYS A 27 4.51 16.11 -15.23
C LYS A 27 4.34 14.86 -16.09
N ALA A 28 5.27 13.90 -15.96
CA ALA A 28 5.15 12.61 -16.62
C ALA A 28 3.77 12.02 -16.27
N LYS A 29 3.06 11.46 -17.26
CA LYS A 29 1.76 10.82 -17.02
C LYS A 29 1.98 9.67 -16.02
N SER A 30 1.38 9.78 -14.84
CA SER A 30 1.36 8.68 -13.87
C SER A 30 0.57 7.54 -14.48
N CYS A 31 1.22 6.42 -14.76
CA CYS A 31 0.58 5.21 -15.24
C CYS A 31 0.11 4.41 -14.02
N VAL A 32 -1.01 3.70 -14.15
CA VAL A 32 -1.48 2.75 -13.13
C VAL A 32 -1.16 1.35 -13.64
N LEU A 33 -0.39 0.56 -12.89
CA LEU A 33 -0.26 -0.87 -13.14
C LEU A 33 -1.41 -1.59 -12.40
N THR A 34 -2.15 -2.42 -13.12
CA THR A 34 -3.21 -3.25 -12.56
C THR A 34 -2.93 -4.72 -12.84
N ILE A 35 -3.04 -5.55 -11.81
CA ILE A 35 -2.89 -7.00 -11.89
C ILE A 35 -4.17 -7.62 -11.33
N GLU A 36 -4.76 -8.55 -12.06
CA GLU A 36 -5.89 -9.35 -11.59
C GLU A 36 -5.48 -10.81 -11.47
N GLY A 37 -6.12 -11.52 -10.55
CA GLY A 37 -5.86 -12.94 -10.35
C GLY A 37 -6.93 -13.62 -9.52
N GLU A 38 -6.79 -14.93 -9.42
CA GLU A 38 -7.59 -15.80 -8.56
C GLU A 38 -6.64 -16.70 -7.77
N VAL A 39 -6.94 -16.92 -6.49
CA VAL A 39 -6.23 -17.87 -5.64
C VAL A 39 -7.21 -18.72 -4.87
N LYS A 40 -6.94 -20.03 -4.79
CA LYS A 40 -7.66 -20.94 -3.90
C LYS A 40 -6.85 -21.18 -2.63
N ARG A 41 -7.55 -21.53 -1.55
CA ARG A 41 -6.92 -21.72 -0.23
C ARG A 41 -5.70 -22.64 -0.33
N GLY A 42 -4.59 -22.18 0.24
CA GLY A 42 -3.32 -22.91 0.22
C GLY A 42 -2.46 -22.64 -1.03
N GLU A 43 -2.99 -21.99 -2.06
CA GLU A 43 -2.24 -21.61 -3.25
C GLU A 43 -1.58 -20.24 -3.08
N ASN A 44 -0.38 -20.13 -3.64
CA ASN A 44 0.31 -18.85 -3.78
C ASN A 44 -0.01 -18.24 -5.14
N PHE A 45 0.00 -16.90 -5.21
CA PHE A 45 0.04 -16.16 -6.47
C PHE A 45 1.29 -15.31 -6.54
N ARG A 46 1.86 -15.17 -7.74
CA ARG A 46 3.01 -14.31 -8.02
C ARG A 46 2.84 -13.65 -9.38
N HIS A 47 3.15 -12.38 -9.45
CA HIS A 47 3.23 -11.63 -10.70
C HIS A 47 4.29 -10.55 -10.60
N ALA A 48 4.98 -10.26 -11.72
CA ALA A 48 5.90 -9.14 -11.79
C ALA A 48 5.16 -7.82 -11.48
N GLY A 49 5.65 -7.08 -10.49
CA GLY A 49 5.12 -5.81 -10.05
C GLY A 49 6.04 -4.63 -10.43
N PRO A 50 5.84 -3.47 -9.80
CA PRO A 50 6.66 -2.29 -10.05
C PRO A 50 8.06 -2.40 -9.42
N ALA A 51 8.97 -1.54 -9.87
CA ALA A 51 10.31 -1.37 -9.27
C ALA A 51 11.16 -2.66 -9.18
N GLY A 52 10.95 -3.61 -10.09
CA GLY A 52 11.66 -4.90 -10.09
C GLY A 52 11.22 -5.85 -8.97
N LEU A 53 10.10 -5.54 -8.31
CA LEU A 53 9.52 -6.34 -7.24
C LEU A 53 8.40 -7.23 -7.79
N ASP A 54 8.31 -8.45 -7.31
CA ASP A 54 7.15 -9.31 -7.49
C ASP A 54 6.06 -8.96 -6.48
N PHE A 55 4.82 -8.82 -6.95
CA PHE A 55 3.64 -8.89 -6.11
C PHE A 55 3.28 -10.34 -5.87
N MET A 56 2.99 -10.68 -4.61
CA MET A 56 2.52 -12.01 -4.25
C MET A 56 1.36 -11.99 -3.28
N LEU A 57 0.47 -12.96 -3.43
CA LEU A 57 -0.37 -13.45 -2.34
C LEU A 57 0.25 -14.75 -1.86
N GLU A 58 0.87 -14.71 -0.69
CA GLU A 58 1.47 -15.88 -0.06
C GLU A 58 0.45 -16.54 0.87
N ALA A 59 0.19 -17.82 0.63
CA ALA A 59 -0.68 -18.62 1.48
C ALA A 59 -0.10 -18.76 2.88
N ILE A 60 -0.95 -18.52 3.87
CA ILE A 60 -0.75 -18.85 5.28
C ILE A 60 -1.90 -19.75 5.73
N PRO A 61 -1.82 -20.45 6.87
CA PRO A 61 -2.88 -21.37 7.31
C PRO A 61 -4.30 -20.78 7.31
N SER A 62 -4.41 -19.47 7.51
CA SER A 62 -5.63 -18.70 7.69
C SER A 62 -6.05 -17.82 6.51
N GLY A 63 -5.34 -17.89 5.38
CA GLY A 63 -5.64 -17.09 4.20
C GLY A 63 -4.36 -16.69 3.48
N TRP A 64 -4.19 -15.40 3.21
CA TRP A 64 -3.05 -14.87 2.47
C TRP A 64 -2.50 -13.60 3.09
N ILE A 65 -1.19 -13.42 2.89
CA ILE A 65 -0.49 -12.17 3.12
C ILE A 65 -0.03 -11.59 1.78
N VAL A 66 -0.30 -10.31 1.55
CA VAL A 66 0.27 -9.54 0.44
C VAL A 66 1.74 -9.32 0.71
N ARG A 67 2.58 -9.65 -0.27
CA ARG A 67 4.02 -9.45 -0.22
C ARG A 67 4.49 -8.67 -1.44
N MET A 68 5.50 -7.85 -1.23
CA MET A 68 6.31 -7.26 -2.31
C MET A 68 7.76 -7.72 -2.12
N LEU A 69 8.25 -8.56 -3.03
CA LEU A 69 9.58 -9.19 -2.91
C LEU A 69 10.48 -8.81 -4.07
N ASP A 70 11.79 -8.73 -3.83
CA ASP A 70 12.75 -8.61 -4.92
C ASP A 70 12.70 -9.88 -5.80
N SER A 71 12.56 -9.70 -7.12
CA SER A 71 12.44 -10.81 -8.07
C SER A 71 13.75 -11.59 -8.27
N THR A 72 14.89 -11.01 -7.88
CA THR A 72 16.24 -11.53 -8.14
C THR A 72 17.01 -11.90 -6.88
N ALA A 73 16.64 -11.35 -5.73
CA ALA A 73 17.32 -11.61 -4.47
C ALA A 73 16.69 -12.78 -3.69
N PRO A 74 17.49 -13.50 -2.87
CA PRO A 74 16.95 -14.46 -1.90
C PRO A 74 15.95 -13.80 -0.95
N ARG A 75 14.96 -14.58 -0.49
CA ARG A 75 13.95 -14.11 0.46
C ARG A 75 14.59 -13.69 1.79
N GLY A 76 14.39 -12.43 2.16
CA GLY A 76 14.72 -11.90 3.48
C GLY A 76 13.63 -12.17 4.53
N GLU A 77 13.93 -11.81 5.78
CA GLU A 77 12.99 -11.87 6.92
C GLU A 77 11.77 -10.95 6.71
N PHE A 78 12.02 -9.75 6.15
CA PHE A 78 11.00 -8.75 5.86
C PHE A 78 10.87 -8.55 4.35
N ASP A 79 9.66 -8.21 3.92
CA ASP A 79 9.36 -7.81 2.56
C ASP A 79 9.12 -6.29 2.47
N TYR A 80 9.01 -5.78 1.24
CA TYR A 80 8.93 -4.35 0.97
C TYR A 80 7.59 -3.71 1.38
N ALA A 81 6.51 -4.49 1.50
CA ALA A 81 5.20 -4.03 1.96
C ALA A 81 5.02 -4.18 3.47
N GLY A 82 5.53 -5.26 4.04
CA GLY A 82 5.38 -5.62 5.44
C GLY A 82 5.87 -4.54 6.40
N LEU A 83 7.02 -3.91 6.11
CA LEU A 83 7.55 -2.79 6.91
C LEU A 83 7.05 -1.41 6.47
N ALA A 84 6.57 -1.25 5.24
CA ALA A 84 6.02 0.01 4.76
C ALA A 84 4.58 0.25 5.24
N THR A 85 3.89 -0.80 5.68
CA THR A 85 2.48 -0.71 6.09
C THR A 85 2.32 -0.98 7.59
N PRO A 86 2.43 0.04 8.45
CA PRO A 86 2.02 -0.09 9.84
C PRO A 86 0.50 -0.31 9.93
N PRO A 87 -0.03 -0.98 10.97
CA PRO A 87 0.64 -1.47 12.18
C PRO A 87 1.16 -2.93 12.07
N TYR A 88 2.23 -3.27 12.80
CA TYR A 88 2.84 -4.62 12.78
C TYR A 88 2.27 -5.59 13.85
N ILE A 89 1.55 -5.07 14.83
CA ILE A 89 1.08 -5.82 16.03
C ILE A 89 -0.45 -5.84 16.17
N SER A 90 -1.15 -5.35 15.16
CA SER A 90 -2.60 -5.30 15.08
C SER A 90 -3.01 -5.53 13.62
N PRO A 91 -4.32 -5.58 13.28
CA PRO A 91 -4.74 -5.94 11.95
C PRO A 91 -4.05 -5.10 10.87
N ASN A 92 -3.26 -5.78 10.03
CA ASN A 92 -2.50 -5.15 8.95
C ASN A 92 -3.29 -5.25 7.65
N PRO A 93 -3.46 -4.17 6.86
CA PRO A 93 -4.21 -4.21 5.60
C PRO A 93 -3.62 -5.18 4.56
N ILE A 94 -2.38 -5.66 4.70
CA ILE A 94 -1.79 -6.69 3.83
C ILE A 94 -2.33 -8.10 4.10
N LEU A 95 -3.16 -8.32 5.13
CA LEU A 95 -3.63 -9.65 5.54
C LEU A 95 -5.07 -9.93 5.11
N ILE A 96 -5.26 -10.77 4.09
CA ILE A 96 -6.57 -11.40 3.84
C ILE A 96 -6.61 -12.70 4.62
N SER A 97 -6.89 -12.62 5.92
CA SER A 97 -6.77 -13.76 6.82
C SER A 97 -7.78 -13.74 7.96
N THR A 98 -7.95 -14.90 8.59
CA THR A 98 -8.83 -15.05 9.75
C THR A 98 -8.12 -15.00 11.12
N ASP A 99 -6.78 -14.92 11.17
CA ASP A 99 -6.04 -15.08 12.44
C ASP A 99 -6.04 -13.85 13.33
N PHE A 100 -6.14 -12.65 12.77
CA PHE A 100 -6.03 -11.38 13.50
C PHE A 100 -7.40 -10.86 13.96
N ALA A 101 -8.15 -11.73 14.64
CA ALA A 101 -9.48 -11.44 15.15
C ALA A 101 -10.52 -11.03 14.08
N PHE A 102 -10.41 -11.60 12.88
CA PHE A 102 -11.45 -11.53 11.87
C PHE A 102 -12.04 -12.89 11.55
N ARG A 103 -13.36 -12.93 11.42
CA ARG A 103 -13.99 -14.02 10.72
C ARG A 103 -13.78 -13.86 9.22
N ALA A 104 -13.98 -14.93 8.46
CA ALA A 104 -13.90 -14.89 7.00
C ALA A 104 -14.75 -13.74 6.41
N GLN A 105 -15.98 -13.56 6.88
CA GLN A 105 -16.84 -12.47 6.42
C GLN A 105 -16.30 -11.07 6.74
N ASP A 106 -15.60 -10.90 7.86
CA ASP A 106 -15.04 -9.60 8.25
C ASP A 106 -13.81 -9.28 7.40
N ALA A 107 -12.98 -10.30 7.11
CA ALA A 107 -11.85 -10.18 6.21
C ALA A 107 -12.28 -9.86 4.76
N ILE A 108 -13.37 -10.45 4.27
CA ILE A 108 -13.95 -10.08 2.97
C ILE A 108 -14.58 -8.68 3.02
N GLY A 109 -15.22 -8.33 4.14
CA GLY A 109 -15.83 -7.02 4.33
C GLY A 109 -14.82 -5.87 4.42
N TRP A 110 -13.55 -6.15 4.74
CA TRP A 110 -12.47 -5.17 4.66
C TRP A 110 -11.97 -5.08 3.22
N ASN A 111 -12.72 -4.35 2.39
CA ASN A 111 -12.48 -4.23 0.96
C ASN A 111 -12.96 -2.87 0.43
N PRO A 112 -12.16 -2.10 -0.35
CA PRO A 112 -10.76 -2.35 -0.71
C PRO A 112 -9.77 -2.10 0.44
N ARG A 113 -8.55 -2.61 0.28
CA ARG A 113 -7.44 -2.47 1.23
C ARG A 113 -6.32 -1.64 0.61
N SER A 114 -6.03 -0.50 1.21
CA SER A 114 -4.87 0.31 0.85
C SER A 114 -3.65 -0.16 1.63
N PHE A 115 -2.53 -0.35 0.96
CA PHE A 115 -1.25 -0.67 1.57
C PHE A 115 -0.11 0.12 0.92
N GLN A 116 1.07 0.04 1.49
CA GLN A 116 2.26 0.74 1.04
C GLN A 116 3.41 -0.25 0.83
N TYR A 117 4.36 0.11 -0.03
CA TYR A 117 5.59 -0.66 -0.23
C TYR A 117 6.80 0.25 -0.49
N PHE A 118 7.97 -0.16 -0.03
CA PHE A 118 9.22 0.50 -0.40
C PHE A 118 9.62 0.12 -1.83
N ARG A 119 10.22 1.05 -2.59
CA ARG A 119 10.65 0.79 -3.97
C ARG A 119 12.09 0.30 -4.10
N THR A 120 12.92 0.47 -3.06
CA THR A 120 14.36 0.21 -3.16
C THR A 120 14.92 -0.55 -1.95
N PRO A 121 15.93 -1.41 -2.16
CA PRO A 121 16.57 -2.17 -1.08
C PRO A 121 17.16 -1.27 0.01
N ALA A 122 17.66 -0.08 -0.36
CA ALA A 122 18.25 0.87 0.58
C ALA A 122 17.23 1.37 1.62
N VAL A 123 16.01 1.71 1.17
CA VAL A 123 14.93 2.15 2.06
C VAL A 123 14.44 1.00 2.94
N LEU A 124 14.32 -0.21 2.38
CA LEU A 124 13.98 -1.39 3.18
C LEU A 124 15.02 -1.66 4.27
N LYS A 125 16.32 -1.52 3.97
CA LYS A 125 17.39 -1.66 4.96
C LYS A 125 17.28 -0.64 6.10
N GLU A 126 16.98 0.62 5.79
CA GLU A 126 16.70 1.64 6.82
C GLU A 126 15.47 1.27 7.66
N ALA A 127 14.40 0.78 7.03
CA ALA A 127 13.19 0.37 7.73
C ALA A 127 13.45 -0.82 8.66
N ILE A 128 14.22 -1.83 8.23
CA ILE A 128 14.60 -2.96 9.09
C ILE A 128 15.39 -2.49 10.31
N ALA A 129 16.34 -1.56 10.14
CA ALA A 129 17.09 -1.00 11.27
C ALA A 129 16.18 -0.24 12.24
N ALA A 130 15.25 0.57 11.72
CA ALA A 130 14.27 1.30 12.52
C ALA A 130 13.27 0.36 13.22
N TYR A 131 12.86 -0.73 12.58
CA TYR A 131 12.00 -1.76 13.16
C TYR A 131 12.69 -2.46 14.32
N ARG A 132 13.95 -2.86 14.17
CA ARG A 132 14.73 -3.47 15.27
C ARG A 132 14.90 -2.54 16.47
N GLN A 133 15.04 -1.23 16.22
CA GLN A 133 15.03 -0.23 17.29
C GLN A 133 13.65 -0.12 17.95
N TYR A 134 12.58 -0.09 17.16
CA TYR A 134 11.21 -0.07 17.67
C TYR A 134 10.90 -1.28 18.55
N THR A 135 11.31 -2.48 18.14
CA THR A 135 11.06 -3.72 18.87
C THR A 135 12.09 -4.03 19.97
N SER A 136 13.02 -3.12 20.26
CA SER A 136 14.01 -3.32 21.33
C SER A 136 13.42 -3.19 22.74
N ALA A 137 12.20 -2.68 22.85
CA ALA A 137 11.45 -2.54 24.10
C ALA A 137 10.02 -3.08 23.93
N PRO A 138 9.40 -3.61 25.00
CA PRO A 138 8.03 -4.10 24.90
C PRO A 138 7.04 -2.94 24.72
N PRO A 139 5.91 -3.14 24.02
CA PRO A 139 4.97 -2.06 23.71
C PRO A 139 4.40 -1.31 24.93
N ASN A 140 4.33 -1.97 26.08
CA ASN A 140 3.84 -1.40 27.34
C ASN A 140 4.91 -0.64 28.16
N ALA A 141 6.17 -0.67 27.73
CA ALA A 141 7.26 0.08 28.35
C ALA A 141 8.23 0.63 27.28
N PRO A 142 7.77 1.55 26.41
CA PRO A 142 8.60 2.10 25.35
C PRO A 142 9.77 2.91 25.91
N THR A 143 10.95 2.73 25.31
CA THR A 143 12.14 3.56 25.53
C THR A 143 12.20 4.70 24.51
N ALA A 144 13.04 5.70 24.76
CA ALA A 144 13.33 6.76 23.79
C ALA A 144 13.83 6.18 22.46
N GLN A 145 14.64 5.13 22.50
CA GLN A 145 15.14 4.44 21.31
C GLN A 145 14.02 3.76 20.53
N SER A 146 13.09 3.06 21.21
CA SER A 146 11.95 2.44 20.51
C SER A 146 11.01 3.47 19.90
N GLN A 147 10.84 4.62 20.56
CA GLN A 147 10.05 5.74 20.02
C GLN A 147 10.70 6.37 18.80
N GLN A 148 12.04 6.53 18.80
CA GLN A 148 12.79 6.98 17.63
C GLN A 148 12.68 6.00 16.46
N GLY A 149 12.76 4.69 16.73
CA GLY A 149 12.54 3.65 15.74
C GLY A 149 11.16 3.75 15.09
N MET A 150 10.10 3.88 15.89
CA MET A 150 8.74 4.07 15.38
C MET A 150 8.60 5.37 14.57
N ALA A 151 9.13 6.49 15.06
CA ALA A 151 9.08 7.76 14.34
C ALA A 151 9.77 7.67 12.97
N LYS A 152 10.91 6.98 12.90
CA LYS A 152 11.61 6.73 11.63
C LYS A 152 10.80 5.82 10.70
N LEU A 153 10.16 4.77 11.20
CA LEU A 153 9.27 3.91 10.38
C LEU A 153 8.10 4.69 9.80
N LEU A 154 7.44 5.55 10.58
CA LEU A 154 6.36 6.40 10.10
C LEU A 154 6.85 7.39 9.04
N GLN A 155 8.04 7.99 9.23
CA GLN A 155 8.66 8.87 8.24
C GLN A 155 8.96 8.14 6.93
N LEU A 156 9.48 6.92 6.99
CA LEU A 156 9.77 6.10 5.81
C LEU A 156 8.47 5.70 5.11
N SER A 157 7.47 5.25 5.87
CA SER A 157 6.15 4.84 5.35
C SER A 157 5.43 5.99 4.64
N ALA A 158 5.54 7.23 5.15
CA ALA A 158 4.99 8.42 4.49
C ALA A 158 5.57 8.71 3.10
N ARG A 159 6.72 8.11 2.75
CA ARG A 159 7.38 8.21 1.45
C ARG A 159 7.30 6.90 0.65
N ALA A 160 6.67 5.87 1.22
CA ALA A 160 6.47 4.60 0.55
C ALA A 160 5.46 4.76 -0.60
N ALA A 161 5.57 3.89 -1.58
CA ALA A 161 4.68 3.87 -2.72
C ALA A 161 3.30 3.31 -2.31
N PRO A 162 2.19 3.96 -2.69
CA PRO A 162 0.87 3.43 -2.40
C PRO A 162 0.51 2.25 -3.32
N ALA A 163 -0.35 1.38 -2.83
CA ALA A 163 -1.01 0.32 -3.60
C ALA A 163 -2.39 0.03 -3.02
N LYS A 164 -3.26 -0.57 -3.83
CA LYS A 164 -4.62 -0.94 -3.42
C LYS A 164 -4.94 -2.35 -3.86
N LEU A 165 -5.36 -3.20 -2.93
CA LEU A 165 -5.93 -4.51 -3.20
C LEU A 165 -7.45 -4.44 -3.08
N GLU A 166 -8.14 -4.99 -4.06
CA GLU A 166 -9.59 -5.06 -4.13
C GLU A 166 -10.00 -6.52 -4.36
N ILE A 167 -10.87 -7.03 -3.50
CA ILE A 167 -11.53 -8.32 -3.67
C ILE A 167 -12.67 -8.11 -4.65
N LEU A 168 -12.59 -8.78 -5.80
CA LEU A 168 -13.59 -8.72 -6.85
C LEU A 168 -14.69 -9.76 -6.61
N ASP A 169 -14.32 -10.91 -6.08
CA ASP A 169 -15.22 -11.99 -5.70
C ASP A 169 -14.52 -12.88 -4.67
N ALA A 170 -15.27 -13.55 -3.80
CA ALA A 170 -14.71 -14.44 -2.79
C ALA A 170 -15.65 -15.58 -2.44
N HIS A 171 -15.08 -16.72 -2.10
CA HIS A 171 -15.83 -17.82 -1.49
C HIS A 171 -15.39 -17.98 -0.05
N LEU A 172 -16.34 -18.22 0.84
CA LEU A 172 -16.05 -18.39 2.26
C LEU A 172 -17.02 -19.35 2.95
N ILE A 173 -16.51 -19.95 4.02
CA ILE A 173 -17.33 -20.55 5.08
C ILE A 173 -17.37 -19.53 6.23
N GLY A 174 -18.58 -19.12 6.63
CA GLY A 174 -18.77 -18.10 7.66
C GLY A 174 -18.28 -18.53 9.05
N GLY A 175 -17.70 -17.59 9.81
CA GLY A 175 -17.33 -17.77 11.20
C GLY A 175 -18.45 -17.42 12.18
N THR A 176 -18.47 -18.06 13.35
CA THR A 176 -19.52 -17.88 14.37
C THR A 176 -19.15 -16.96 15.53
N ARG A 177 -17.87 -16.62 15.72
CA ARG A 177 -17.42 -15.81 16.87
C ARG A 177 -17.95 -14.38 16.81
N ASN A 178 -18.34 -13.80 17.94
CA ASN A 178 -18.68 -12.38 17.99
C ASN A 178 -17.38 -11.54 17.98
N GLN A 179 -17.07 -10.89 16.86
CA GLN A 179 -15.89 -10.02 16.68
C GLN A 179 -16.25 -8.60 16.21
N THR A 180 -17.50 -8.20 16.42
CA THR A 180 -18.02 -6.91 15.93
C THR A 180 -17.16 -5.72 16.38
N ALA A 181 -16.61 -5.74 17.59
CA ALA A 181 -15.76 -4.65 18.09
C ALA A 181 -14.44 -4.48 17.30
N ALA A 182 -13.84 -5.58 16.83
CA ALA A 182 -12.62 -5.53 16.02
C ALA A 182 -12.92 -5.26 14.54
N ALA A 183 -14.04 -5.79 14.04
CA ALA A 183 -14.46 -5.71 12.65
C ALA A 183 -15.11 -4.38 12.26
N SER A 184 -15.79 -3.69 13.19
CA SER A 184 -16.60 -2.51 12.87
C SER A 184 -15.84 -1.34 12.24
N LEU A 185 -14.52 -1.27 12.46
CA LEU A 185 -13.69 -0.19 11.94
C LEU A 185 -13.30 -0.35 10.47
N VAL A 186 -13.32 -1.59 9.94
CA VAL A 186 -12.75 -1.89 8.62
C VAL A 186 -13.65 -2.77 7.76
N ALA A 187 -14.46 -3.64 8.35
CA ALA A 187 -15.27 -4.62 7.66
C ALA A 187 -16.65 -4.06 7.23
N THR A 188 -16.65 -2.92 6.55
CA THR A 188 -17.88 -2.16 6.22
C THR A 188 -18.49 -2.53 4.87
N HIS A 189 -17.82 -3.37 4.08
CA HIS A 189 -18.17 -3.63 2.68
C HIS A 189 -18.60 -5.07 2.39
N PHE A 190 -18.96 -5.85 3.41
CA PHE A 190 -19.33 -7.25 3.21
C PHE A 190 -20.54 -7.40 2.27
N LEU A 191 -21.57 -6.55 2.43
CA LEU A 191 -22.76 -6.59 1.57
C LEU A 191 -22.52 -6.09 0.14
N SER A 192 -21.47 -5.28 -0.09
CA SER A 192 -21.14 -4.74 -1.41
C SER A 192 -20.03 -5.51 -2.13
N THR A 193 -19.26 -6.33 -1.41
CA THR A 193 -18.24 -7.19 -2.00
C THR A 193 -18.91 -8.46 -2.52
N ALA A 194 -18.74 -8.79 -3.80
CA ALA A 194 -19.30 -10.02 -4.33
C ALA A 194 -18.70 -11.23 -3.60
N HIS A 195 -19.54 -12.18 -3.21
CA HIS A 195 -19.10 -13.38 -2.53
C HIS A 195 -20.13 -14.52 -2.57
N VAL A 196 -19.65 -15.73 -2.32
CA VAL A 196 -20.45 -16.94 -2.12
C VAL A 196 -20.19 -17.48 -0.70
N VAL A 197 -21.27 -17.73 0.04
CA VAL A 197 -21.20 -18.41 1.33
C VAL A 197 -21.41 -19.91 1.14
N GLU A 198 -20.37 -20.67 1.42
CA GLU A 198 -20.33 -22.12 1.31
C GLU A 198 -20.77 -22.80 2.61
N GLN A 199 -21.26 -24.03 2.49
CA GLN A 199 -21.53 -24.88 3.65
C GLN A 199 -20.25 -25.54 4.14
N SER A 200 -20.06 -25.59 5.46
CA SER A 200 -18.90 -26.26 6.03
C SER A 200 -19.05 -27.79 5.99
N PRO A 201 -18.09 -28.53 5.40
CA PRO A 201 -18.12 -30.00 5.42
C PRO A 201 -17.86 -30.56 6.82
N THR A 202 -17.21 -29.80 7.71
CA THR A 202 -16.83 -30.23 9.06
C THR A 202 -17.60 -29.51 10.16
N GLY A 203 -18.68 -28.79 9.81
CA GLY A 203 -19.46 -27.99 10.73
C GLY A 203 -18.86 -26.59 11.03
N PRO A 204 -19.54 -25.78 11.83
CA PRO A 204 -19.16 -24.38 12.06
C PRO A 204 -17.80 -24.26 12.76
N SER A 205 -17.04 -23.22 12.42
CA SER A 205 -15.82 -22.85 13.12
C SER A 205 -15.90 -21.42 13.66
N PRO A 206 -15.15 -21.08 14.73
CA PRO A 206 -15.21 -19.73 15.30
C PRO A 206 -14.88 -18.63 14.30
N LEU A 207 -13.89 -18.85 13.43
CA LEU A 207 -13.39 -17.83 12.50
C LEU A 207 -13.86 -18.05 11.05
N GLY A 208 -14.40 -19.21 10.71
CA GLY A 208 -14.68 -19.54 9.32
C GLY A 208 -13.39 -19.75 8.54
N MET A 209 -13.49 -19.72 7.21
CA MET A 209 -12.33 -19.72 6.32
C MET A 209 -12.68 -19.10 4.97
N ILE A 210 -11.68 -18.54 4.30
CA ILE A 210 -11.79 -18.07 2.93
C ILE A 210 -11.26 -19.18 2.02
N THR A 211 -12.05 -19.63 1.05
CA THR A 211 -11.74 -20.77 0.19
C THR A 211 -11.23 -20.33 -1.18
N LEU A 212 -11.64 -19.16 -1.65
CA LEU A 212 -11.22 -18.56 -2.91
C LEU A 212 -11.28 -17.04 -2.83
N VAL A 213 -10.34 -16.36 -3.48
CA VAL A 213 -10.37 -14.91 -3.71
C VAL A 213 -10.02 -14.61 -5.15
N ARG A 214 -10.90 -13.89 -5.85
CA ARG A 214 -10.57 -13.14 -7.07
C ARG A 214 -10.26 -11.71 -6.68
N PHE A 215 -9.17 -11.18 -7.17
CA PHE A 215 -8.68 -9.88 -6.75
C PHE A 215 -8.17 -9.04 -7.90
N ARG A 216 -8.06 -7.75 -7.62
CA ARG A 216 -7.33 -6.75 -8.40
C ARG A 216 -6.38 -6.01 -7.47
N VAL A 217 -5.11 -5.92 -7.83
CA VAL A 217 -4.16 -5.00 -7.20
C VAL A 217 -3.81 -3.88 -8.17
N SER A 218 -3.73 -2.64 -7.66
CA SER A 218 -3.39 -1.45 -8.45
C SER A 218 -2.24 -0.67 -7.80
N PHE A 219 -1.28 -0.26 -8.61
CA PHE A 219 -0.12 0.56 -8.26
C PHE A 219 -0.19 1.87 -9.04
N PRO A 220 -0.63 3.00 -8.43
CA PRO A 220 -0.95 4.23 -9.16
C PRO A 220 0.27 5.08 -9.55
N GLU A 221 1.44 4.79 -8.99
CA GLU A 221 2.68 5.50 -9.24
C GLU A 221 3.76 4.49 -9.64
N VAL A 222 3.81 4.12 -10.91
CA VAL A 222 4.84 3.21 -11.45
C VAL A 222 5.85 3.96 -12.32
N ASP A 223 7.12 3.60 -12.18
CA ASP A 223 8.25 4.17 -12.93
C ASP A 223 8.37 3.62 -14.37
N VAL A 224 7.36 2.89 -14.86
CA VAL A 224 7.35 2.36 -16.23
C VAL A 224 6.66 3.33 -17.20
N PRO A 225 7.22 3.53 -18.42
CA PRO A 225 6.56 4.32 -19.46
C PRO A 225 5.20 3.71 -19.81
N CYS A 226 4.15 4.53 -19.87
CA CYS A 226 2.84 4.09 -20.35
C CYS A 226 2.98 3.52 -21.77
N LYS A 227 2.99 2.19 -21.91
CA LYS A 227 2.62 1.58 -23.19
C LYS A 227 1.13 1.80 -23.35
N SER A 228 0.71 2.38 -24.46
CA SER A 228 -0.71 2.52 -24.80
C SER A 228 -1.39 1.17 -24.64
N SER A 229 -2.51 1.16 -23.93
CA SER A 229 -3.33 0.00 -23.62
C SER A 229 -4.04 -0.54 -24.86
N ASP A 230 -3.28 -0.86 -25.90
CA ASP A 230 -3.72 -1.64 -27.04
C ASP A 230 -3.03 -2.99 -26.99
N SER A 231 -3.85 -4.03 -26.81
CA SER A 231 -3.52 -5.45 -26.81
C SER A 231 -2.72 -5.97 -25.61
N LEU A 232 -3.41 -6.73 -24.76
CA LEU A 232 -3.00 -8.06 -24.28
C LEU A 232 -4.24 -8.69 -23.63
N ARG A 233 -5.17 -9.13 -24.49
CA ARG A 233 -6.09 -10.23 -24.18
C ARG A 233 -5.45 -11.48 -24.78
N HIS A 234 -4.88 -12.35 -23.96
CA HIS A 234 -4.62 -13.75 -24.29
C HIS A 234 -5.18 -14.58 -23.15
#